data_AF-A0A4Y8KRI2-F1
#
_entry.id   AF-A0A4Y8KRI2-F1
#
_cell.length_a   1.000
_cell.length_b   1.000
_cell.length_c   1.000
_cell.angle_alpha   90.00
_cell.angle_beta   90.00
_cell.angle_gamma   90.00
#
_symmetry.space_group_name_H-M   'P 1'
#
loop_
_entity.id
_entity.type
_entity.pdbx_description
1 polymer ?
#
loop_
_entity_poly.entity_id
_entity_poly.type
_entity_poly.pdbx_seq_one_letter_code
_entity_poly.pdbx_strand_id
1 'polypeptide(L)'
;MSDQLSTDRGALAPEVEETRVMRGIRWGLIVLGVGLLAWGAYVMLDTVRVTRLPGVALWIIAATVLHDAILAPIVLLIGILLRRGGQRVGGTVVVVVQGFIVVGSIVSLIVVPAIVAINYRPANPTVLPLNYGLNLAIFWLVLAVLAAGISAWLYSRTKRTNERPDTRHS
;
A
#
# COMPACT_ATOMS: atom_id res chain seq x y z
N MET A 1 -42.90 -4.51 34.80
CA MET A 1 -41.77 -5.46 34.80
C MET A 1 -41.52 -6.10 33.41
N SER A 2 -42.54 -6.25 32.55
CA SER A 2 -42.44 -6.88 31.22
C SER A 2 -41.85 -6.00 30.11
N ASP A 3 -41.85 -4.67 30.27
CA ASP A 3 -41.50 -3.74 29.19
C ASP A 3 -39.98 -3.60 28.98
N GLN A 4 -39.18 -3.71 30.05
CA GLN A 4 -37.71 -3.66 29.94
C GLN A 4 -37.09 -4.88 29.23
N LEU A 5 -37.76 -6.04 29.23
CA LEU A 5 -37.29 -7.25 28.54
C LEU A 5 -37.40 -7.17 27.01
N SER A 6 -38.24 -6.27 26.49
CA SER A 6 -38.43 -6.05 25.05
C SER A 6 -37.38 -5.10 24.49
N THR A 7 -37.07 -4.02 25.23
CA THR A 7 -36.08 -3.00 24.84
C THR A 7 -34.66 -3.58 24.77
N ASP A 8 -34.30 -4.48 25.69
CA ASP A 8 -32.96 -5.06 25.76
C ASP A 8 -32.66 -6.03 24.60
N ARG A 9 -33.69 -6.74 24.10
CA ARG A 9 -33.54 -7.65 22.95
C ARG A 9 -33.29 -6.92 21.63
N GLY A 10 -33.87 -5.73 21.47
CA GLY A 10 -33.70 -4.90 20.27
C GLY A 10 -32.33 -4.23 20.19
N ALA A 11 -31.74 -3.87 21.34
CA ALA A 11 -30.43 -3.23 21.42
C ALA A 11 -29.26 -4.24 21.29
N LEU A 12 -29.41 -5.47 21.81
CA LEU A 12 -28.38 -6.51 21.72
C LEU A 12 -28.30 -7.18 20.34
N ALA A 13 -29.40 -7.23 19.58
CA ALA A 13 -29.43 -7.85 18.25
C ALA A 13 -28.44 -7.22 17.23
N PRO A 14 -28.39 -5.88 17.03
CA PRO A 14 -27.49 -5.27 16.06
C PRO A 14 -26.00 -5.46 16.39
N GLU A 15 -25.60 -5.33 17.67
CA GLU A 15 -24.19 -5.53 18.07
C GLU A 15 -23.72 -6.98 17.88
N VAL A 16 -24.58 -7.96 18.18
CA VAL A 16 -24.24 -9.40 18.04
C VAL A 16 -24.20 -9.82 16.56
N GLU A 17 -24.95 -9.14 15.68
CA GLU A 17 -24.89 -9.37 14.24
C GLU A 17 -23.64 -8.74 13.60
N GLU A 18 -23.32 -7.49 13.97
CA GLU A 18 -22.12 -6.79 13.49
C GLU A 18 -20.83 -7.53 13.88
N THR A 19 -20.76 -8.01 15.12
CA THR A 19 -19.62 -8.82 15.60
C THR A 19 -19.52 -10.17 14.89
N ARG A 20 -20.63 -10.82 14.54
CA ARG A 20 -20.64 -12.06 13.75
C ARG A 20 -20.19 -11.82 12.30
N VAL A 21 -20.66 -10.75 11.67
CA VAL A 21 -20.25 -10.37 10.31
C VAL A 21 -18.75 -10.05 10.27
N MET A 22 -18.25 -9.22 11.20
CA MET A 22 -16.81 -8.92 11.30
C MET A 22 -15.97 -10.18 11.54
N ARG A 23 -16.44 -11.09 12.40
CA ARG A 23 -15.74 -12.35 12.70
C ARG A 23 -15.75 -13.30 11.50
N GLY A 24 -16.84 -13.35 10.74
CA GLY A 24 -16.95 -14.09 9.48
C GLY A 24 -16.01 -13.55 8.40
N ILE A 25 -16.01 -12.23 8.18
CA ILE A 25 -15.09 -11.56 7.23
C ILE A 25 -13.63 -11.82 7.63
N ARG A 26 -13.29 -11.64 8.91
CA ARG A 26 -11.94 -11.88 9.42
C ARG A 26 -11.50 -13.31 9.18
N TRP A 27 -12.33 -14.29 9.50
CA TRP A 27 -12.01 -15.70 9.23
C TRP A 27 -11.92 -15.99 7.74
N GLY A 28 -12.81 -15.43 6.92
CA GLY A 28 -12.74 -15.54 5.47
C GLY A 28 -11.41 -15.01 4.92
N LEU A 29 -10.96 -13.84 5.37
CA LEU A 29 -9.67 -13.26 4.99
C LEU A 29 -8.48 -14.09 5.49
N ILE A 30 -8.54 -14.62 6.71
CA ILE A 30 -7.49 -15.50 7.25
C ILE A 30 -7.40 -16.78 6.42
N VAL A 31 -8.52 -17.46 6.18
CA VAL A 31 -8.56 -18.70 5.40
C VAL A 31 -8.09 -18.46 3.97
N LEU A 32 -8.55 -17.38 3.34
CA LEU A 32 -8.11 -16.99 2.00
C LEU A 32 -6.60 -16.71 1.98
N GLY A 33 -6.09 -15.94 2.94
CA GLY A 33 -4.67 -15.61 3.04
C GLY A 33 -3.79 -16.84 3.26
N VAL A 34 -4.18 -17.72 4.19
CA VAL A 34 -3.48 -18.99 4.45
C VAL A 34 -3.55 -19.91 3.24
N GLY A 35 -4.69 -19.99 2.57
CA GLY A 35 -4.86 -20.77 1.34
C GLY A 35 -3.95 -20.29 0.21
N LEU A 36 -3.87 -18.97 0.00
CA LEU A 36 -2.96 -18.37 -0.99
C LEU A 36 -1.48 -18.60 -0.63
N LEU A 37 -1.11 -18.52 0.65
CA LEU A 37 0.26 -18.81 1.10
C LEU A 37 0.63 -20.28 0.87
N ALA A 38 -0.27 -21.21 1.22
CA ALA A 38 -0.07 -22.63 1.00
C ALA A 38 0.02 -22.96 -0.49
N TRP A 39 -0.85 -22.36 -1.31
CA TRP A 39 -0.81 -22.49 -2.76
C TRP A 39 0.51 -21.95 -3.34
N GLY A 40 0.94 -20.77 -2.91
CA GLY A 40 2.23 -20.20 -3.33
C GLY A 40 3.42 -21.09 -2.94
N ALA A 41 3.41 -21.64 -1.72
CA ALA A 41 4.44 -22.58 -1.27
C ALA A 41 4.44 -23.88 -2.09
N TYR A 42 3.27 -24.41 -2.42
CA TYR A 42 3.12 -25.57 -3.29
C TYR A 42 3.70 -25.30 -4.68
N VAL A 43 3.28 -24.21 -5.33
CA VAL A 43 3.79 -23.80 -6.65
C VAL A 43 5.31 -23.62 -6.61
N MET A 44 5.85 -23.05 -5.52
CA MET A 44 7.29 -22.86 -5.38
C MET A 44 8.05 -24.19 -5.29
N LEU A 45 7.55 -25.16 -4.53
CA LEU A 45 8.17 -26.49 -4.42
C LEU A 45 8.05 -27.29 -5.72
N ASP A 46 6.96 -27.11 -6.46
CA ASP A 46 6.71 -27.79 -7.74
C ASP A 46 7.57 -27.22 -8.89
N THR A 47 7.68 -25.89 -8.97
CA THR A 47 8.33 -25.22 -10.12
C THR A 47 9.81 -24.91 -9.93
N VAL A 48 10.30 -24.80 -8.69
CA VAL A 48 11.67 -24.35 -8.40
C VAL A 48 12.54 -25.53 -7.98
N ARG A 49 13.68 -25.71 -8.66
CA ARG A 49 14.71 -26.68 -8.25
C ARG A 49 15.15 -26.37 -6.82
N VAL A 50 15.25 -27.40 -5.97
CA VAL A 50 15.57 -27.30 -4.53
C VAL A 50 16.82 -26.44 -4.25
N THR A 51 17.80 -26.46 -5.15
CA THR A 51 19.03 -25.66 -5.06
C THR A 51 18.83 -24.14 -5.16
N ARG A 52 17.68 -23.65 -5.66
CA ARG A 52 17.36 -22.21 -5.74
C ARG A 52 16.43 -21.72 -4.63
N LEU A 53 15.84 -22.61 -3.84
CA LEU A 53 14.94 -22.26 -2.73
C LEU A 53 15.57 -21.28 -1.71
N PRO A 54 16.86 -21.39 -1.32
CA PRO A 54 17.45 -20.44 -0.38
C PRO A 54 17.50 -19.01 -0.92
N GLY A 55 17.72 -18.84 -2.22
CA GLY A 55 17.71 -17.52 -2.86
C GLY A 55 16.32 -16.89 -2.88
N VAL A 56 15.28 -17.71 -3.11
CA VAL A 56 13.89 -17.23 -3.06
C VAL A 56 13.47 -16.88 -1.64
N ALA A 57 13.81 -17.73 -0.66
CA ALA A 57 13.55 -17.46 0.75
C ALA A 57 14.24 -16.18 1.23
N LEU A 58 15.53 -16.00 0.88
CA LEU A 58 16.27 -14.77 1.18
C LEU A 58 15.60 -13.55 0.53
N TRP A 59 15.14 -13.68 -0.73
CA TRP A 59 14.46 -12.59 -1.41
C TRP A 59 13.13 -12.23 -0.74
N ILE A 60 12.31 -13.21 -0.36
CA ILE A 60 11.05 -12.96 0.37
C ILE A 60 11.34 -12.22 1.68
N ILE A 61 12.31 -12.69 2.47
CA ILE A 61 12.68 -12.05 3.73
C ILE A 61 13.18 -10.62 3.48
N ALA A 62 14.08 -10.43 2.52
CA ALA A 62 14.62 -9.11 2.19
C ALA A 62 13.53 -8.15 1.70
N ALA A 63 12.60 -8.63 0.87
CA ALA A 63 11.45 -7.87 0.39
C ALA A 63 10.52 -7.44 1.53
N THR A 64 10.18 -8.36 2.45
CA THR A 64 9.36 -8.05 3.62
C THR A 64 10.04 -7.06 4.54
N VAL A 65 11.32 -7.26 4.85
CA VAL A 65 12.09 -6.32 5.70
C VAL A 65 12.16 -4.95 5.05
N LEU A 66 12.44 -4.86 3.75
CA LEU A 66 12.43 -3.59 3.01
C LEU A 66 11.04 -2.92 3.08
N HIS A 67 9.97 -3.68 3.02
CA HIS A 67 8.61 -3.15 3.13
C HIS A 67 8.31 -2.59 4.52
N ASP A 68 8.52 -3.41 5.55
CA ASP A 68 8.06 -3.08 6.89
C ASP A 68 9.04 -2.15 7.65
N ALA A 69 10.34 -2.30 7.42
CA ALA A 69 11.37 -1.53 8.12
C ALA A 69 11.76 -0.23 7.41
N ILE A 70 11.48 -0.08 6.12
CA ILE A 70 11.87 1.11 5.34
C ILE A 70 10.64 1.82 4.77
N LEU A 71 9.78 1.12 4.03
CA LEU A 71 8.65 1.78 3.37
C LEU A 71 7.59 2.26 4.36
N ALA A 72 7.18 1.43 5.32
CA ALA A 72 6.21 1.82 6.34
C ALA A 72 6.66 3.06 7.16
N PRO A 73 7.89 3.15 7.69
CA PRO A 73 8.35 4.34 8.41
C PRO A 73 8.53 5.56 7.50
N ILE A 74 8.94 5.41 6.24
CA ILE A 74 9.01 6.55 5.30
C ILE A 74 7.61 7.13 5.04
N VAL A 75 6.62 6.28 4.75
CA VAL A 75 5.23 6.71 4.55
C VAL A 75 4.69 7.38 5.81
N LEU A 76 4.94 6.79 6.97
CA LEU A 76 4.55 7.36 8.26
C LEU A 76 5.22 8.71 8.50
N LEU A 77 6.53 8.82 8.26
CA LEU A 77 7.29 10.04 8.43
C LEU A 77 6.79 11.14 7.51
N ILE A 78 6.51 10.84 6.23
CA ILE A 78 5.90 11.78 5.27
C ILE A 78 4.53 12.23 5.78
N GLY A 79 3.69 11.29 6.24
CA GLY A 79 2.39 11.59 6.84
C GLY A 79 2.51 12.51 8.08
N ILE A 80 3.52 12.29 8.92
CA ILE A 80 3.81 13.12 10.10
C ILE A 80 4.33 14.50 9.67
N LEU A 81 5.30 14.58 8.75
CA LEU A 81 5.89 15.84 8.28
C LEU A 81 4.83 16.74 7.63
N LEU A 82 3.93 16.14 6.85
CA LEU A 82 2.79 16.84 6.23
C LEU A 82 1.79 17.33 7.27
N ARG A 83 1.51 16.55 8.33
CA ARG A 83 0.63 16.96 9.43
C ARG A 83 1.27 18.03 10.32
N ARG A 84 2.58 17.94 10.55
CA ARG A 84 3.36 18.84 11.42
C ARG A 84 3.65 20.18 10.75
N GLY A 85 3.64 20.24 9.42
CA GLY A 85 3.72 21.48 8.63
C GLY A 85 2.53 22.43 8.76
N GLY A 86 1.52 22.11 9.59
CA GLY A 86 0.55 23.09 10.11
C GLY A 86 -0.43 23.71 9.10
N GLN A 87 -0.42 23.32 7.83
CA GLN A 87 -1.13 24.04 6.77
C GLN A 87 -2.31 23.25 6.20
N ARG A 88 -3.35 22.91 6.99
CA ARG A 88 -4.64 22.32 6.51
C ARG A 88 -4.51 21.46 5.23
N VAL A 89 -3.51 20.58 5.17
CA VAL A 89 -3.27 19.76 3.98
C VAL A 89 -4.29 18.64 4.13
N GLY A 90 -5.42 18.78 3.44
CA GLY A 90 -6.56 17.87 3.60
C GLY A 90 -6.10 16.41 3.48
N GLY A 91 -6.66 15.52 4.30
CA GLY A 91 -6.25 14.10 4.37
C GLY A 91 -6.15 13.41 3.01
N THR A 92 -6.89 13.90 2.01
CA THR A 92 -6.79 13.51 0.59
C THR A 92 -5.39 13.58 0.02
N VAL A 93 -4.60 14.63 0.31
CA VAL A 93 -3.23 14.78 -0.20
C VAL A 93 -2.31 13.69 0.35
N VAL A 94 -2.47 13.37 1.64
CA VAL A 94 -1.71 12.29 2.30
C VAL A 94 -2.03 10.94 1.68
N VAL A 95 -3.31 10.66 1.43
CA VAL A 95 -3.76 9.41 0.78
C VAL A 95 -3.19 9.28 -0.64
N VAL A 96 -3.15 10.37 -1.41
CA VAL A 96 -2.57 10.37 -2.77
C VAL A 96 -1.09 10.03 -2.73
N VAL A 97 -0.30 10.71 -1.88
CA VAL A 97 1.14 10.45 -1.76
C VAL A 97 1.40 9.01 -1.31
N GLN A 98 0.64 8.52 -0.34
CA GLN A 98 0.72 7.12 0.12
C GLN A 98 0.42 6.15 -1.02
N GLY A 99 -0.62 6.41 -1.83
CA GLY A 99 -0.95 5.59 -2.99
C GLY A 99 0.19 5.51 -4.01
N PHE A 100 0.83 6.64 -4.33
CA PHE A 100 1.99 6.65 -5.22
C PHE A 100 3.18 5.88 -4.64
N ILE A 101 3.46 5.99 -3.34
CA ILE A 101 4.53 5.21 -2.71
C ILE A 101 4.24 3.70 -2.77
N VAL A 102 3.00 3.30 -2.52
CA VAL A 102 2.58 1.88 -2.63
C VAL A 102 2.79 1.36 -4.06
N VAL A 103 2.34 2.11 -5.08
CA VAL A 103 2.55 1.74 -6.49
C VAL A 103 4.04 1.60 -6.81
N GLY A 104 4.85 2.57 -6.39
CA GLY A 104 6.29 2.55 -6.64
C GLY A 104 6.99 1.36 -5.99
N SER A 105 6.53 0.99 -4.79
CA SER A 105 7.03 -0.17 -4.04
C SER A 105 6.72 -1.49 -4.74
N ILE A 106 5.48 -1.67 -5.22
CA ILE A 106 5.06 -2.87 -5.95
C ILE A 106 5.89 -3.04 -7.23
N VAL A 107 6.06 -1.96 -8.00
CA VAL A 107 6.88 -2.00 -9.23
C VAL A 107 8.33 -2.34 -8.90
N SER A 108 8.89 -1.78 -7.83
CA SER A 108 10.27 -2.09 -7.41
C SER A 108 10.44 -3.56 -7.02
N LEU A 109 9.46 -4.14 -6.31
CA LEU A 109 9.47 -5.57 -5.97
C LEU A 109 9.48 -6.48 -7.20
N ILE A 110 8.90 -6.04 -8.31
CA ILE A 110 8.91 -6.81 -9.57
C ILE A 110 10.23 -6.60 -10.33
N VAL A 111 10.73 -5.36 -10.40
CA VAL A 111 11.86 -5.00 -11.26
C VAL A 111 13.22 -5.32 -10.63
N VAL A 112 13.37 -5.19 -9.31
CA VAL A 112 14.64 -5.45 -8.61
C VAL A 112 15.15 -6.89 -8.81
N PRO A 113 14.33 -7.96 -8.63
CA PRO A 113 14.78 -9.31 -8.95
C PRO A 113 15.22 -9.47 -10.41
N ALA A 114 14.54 -8.81 -11.35
CA ALA A 114 14.90 -8.84 -12.77
C ALA A 114 16.26 -8.18 -13.02
N ILE A 115 16.56 -7.04 -12.38
CA ILE A 115 17.88 -6.39 -12.44
C ILE A 115 18.97 -7.34 -11.95
N VAL A 116 18.76 -7.99 -10.80
CA VAL A 116 19.73 -8.93 -10.22
C VAL A 116 19.90 -10.17 -11.11
N ALA A 117 18.81 -10.69 -11.67
CA ALA A 117 18.83 -11.89 -12.51
C ALA A 117 19.64 -11.71 -13.82
N ILE A 118 19.69 -10.49 -14.38
CA ILE A 118 20.48 -10.18 -15.59
C ILE A 118 21.99 -10.44 -15.36
N ASN A 119 22.49 -10.29 -14.14
CA ASN A 119 23.90 -10.53 -13.81
C ASN A 119 24.31 -12.01 -13.80
N TYR A 120 23.36 -12.96 -13.76
CA TYR A 120 23.66 -14.39 -13.58
C TYR A 120 23.66 -15.22 -14.88
N ARG A 121 22.99 -14.78 -15.95
CA ARG A 121 23.13 -15.26 -17.35
C ARG A 121 22.09 -14.58 -18.26
N PRO A 122 22.47 -13.70 -19.19
CA PRO A 122 21.52 -13.21 -20.19
C PRO A 122 21.26 -14.32 -21.21
N ALA A 123 20.06 -14.92 -21.18
CA ALA A 123 19.65 -15.92 -22.16
C ALA A 123 19.22 -15.32 -23.52
N ASN A 124 18.99 -13.99 -23.56
CA ASN A 124 18.43 -13.29 -24.73
C ASN A 124 19.20 -11.98 -25.01
N PRO A 125 19.82 -11.82 -26.20
CA PRO A 125 20.61 -10.64 -26.56
C PRO A 125 19.78 -9.36 -26.78
N THR A 126 18.45 -9.45 -26.94
CA THR A 126 17.53 -8.31 -27.04
C THR A 126 17.19 -7.66 -25.69
N VAL A 127 17.50 -8.32 -24.57
CA VAL A 127 17.26 -7.82 -23.20
C VAL A 127 18.41 -6.91 -22.73
N LEU A 128 19.53 -6.93 -23.46
CA LEU A 128 20.83 -6.36 -23.10
C LEU A 128 20.96 -4.82 -23.21
N PRO A 129 20.18 -4.06 -24.03
CA PRO A 129 20.30 -2.60 -24.06
C PRO A 129 19.49 -1.87 -22.98
N LEU A 130 18.51 -2.55 -22.37
CA LEU A 130 17.53 -1.86 -21.53
C LEU A 130 18.09 -1.73 -20.11
N ASN A 131 18.52 -0.51 -19.76
CA ASN A 131 18.99 -0.22 -18.41
C ASN A 131 17.79 -0.17 -17.45
N TYR A 132 17.41 -1.32 -16.90
CA TYR A 132 16.30 -1.47 -15.97
C TYR A 132 16.46 -0.62 -14.70
N GLY A 133 17.71 -0.37 -14.27
CA GLY A 133 18.00 0.53 -13.16
C GLY A 133 17.65 1.98 -13.48
N LEU A 134 18.07 2.46 -14.66
CA LEU A 134 17.71 3.79 -15.16
C LEU A 134 16.21 3.94 -15.38
N ASN A 135 15.56 2.93 -15.97
CA ASN A 135 14.11 2.95 -16.18
C ASN A 135 13.33 2.97 -14.87
N LEU A 136 13.79 2.23 -13.85
CA LEU A 136 13.19 2.26 -12.52
C LEU A 136 13.38 3.63 -11.84
N ALA A 137 14.55 4.25 -11.99
CA ALA A 137 14.81 5.60 -11.50
C ALA A 137 13.93 6.65 -12.19
N ILE A 138 13.80 6.58 -13.53
CA ILE A 138 12.90 7.46 -14.30
C ILE A 138 11.46 7.24 -13.87
N PHE A 139 11.04 5.98 -13.67
CA PHE A 139 9.70 5.67 -13.19
C PHE A 139 9.43 6.31 -11.83
N TRP A 140 10.33 6.18 -10.86
CA TRP A 140 10.21 6.84 -9.56
C TRP A 140 10.18 8.37 -9.66
N LEU A 141 10.98 8.95 -10.56
CA LEU A 141 10.98 10.39 -10.83
C LEU A 141 9.61 10.85 -11.35
N VAL A 142 9.06 10.17 -12.36
CA VAL A 142 7.72 10.47 -12.91
C VAL A 142 6.66 10.31 -11.82
N LEU A 143 6.75 9.25 -11.02
CA LEU A 143 5.82 8.98 -9.93
C LEU A 143 5.83 10.10 -8.87
N ALA A 144 7.02 10.58 -8.50
CA ALA A 144 7.21 11.69 -7.57
C ALA A 144 6.67 13.02 -8.14
N VAL A 145 6.91 13.29 -9.43
CA VAL A 145 6.39 14.48 -10.11
C VAL A 145 4.86 14.47 -10.16
N LEU A 146 4.25 13.33 -10.49
CA LEU A 146 2.80 13.17 -10.52
C LEU A 146 2.19 13.32 -9.11
N ALA A 147 2.79 12.67 -8.12
CA ALA A 147 2.37 12.79 -6.72
C ALA A 147 2.42 14.25 -6.25
N ALA A 148 3.51 14.95 -6.53
CA ALA A 148 3.67 16.36 -6.18
C ALA A 148 2.67 17.27 -6.93
N GLY A 149 2.48 17.05 -8.23
CA GLY A 149 1.56 17.83 -9.06
C GLY A 149 0.10 17.68 -8.63
N ILE A 150 -0.36 16.45 -8.39
CA ILE A 150 -1.73 16.19 -7.92
C ILE A 150 -1.92 16.73 -6.52
N SER A 151 -0.94 16.57 -5.64
CA SER A 151 -0.97 17.11 -4.28
C SER A 151 -1.07 18.63 -4.28
N ALA A 152 -0.27 19.32 -5.11
CA ALA A 152 -0.30 20.77 -5.25
C ALA A 152 -1.62 21.28 -5.84
N TRP A 153 -2.19 20.54 -6.81
CA TRP A 153 -3.49 20.85 -7.40
C TRP A 153 -4.63 20.74 -6.37
N LEU A 154 -4.66 19.64 -5.61
CA LEU A 154 -5.64 19.43 -4.54
C LEU A 154 -5.53 20.51 -3.46
N TYR A 155 -4.30 20.80 -3.04
CA TYR A 155 -4.03 21.85 -2.05
C TYR A 155 -4.52 23.24 -2.52
N SER A 156 -4.26 23.57 -3.78
CA SER A 156 -4.71 24.83 -4.39
C SER A 156 -6.23 24.94 -4.44
N ARG A 157 -6.96 23.83 -4.58
CA ARG A 157 -8.43 23.82 -4.53
C ARG A 157 -8.96 24.07 -3.13
N THR A 158 -8.34 23.51 -2.10
CA THR A 158 -8.79 23.65 -0.71
C THR A 158 -8.54 25.07 -0.15
N LYS A 159 -7.51 25.78 -0.63
CA LYS A 159 -7.31 27.19 -0.26
C LYS A 159 -8.43 28.11 -0.77
N ARG A 160 -8.86 27.93 -2.02
CA ARG A 160 -9.88 28.78 -2.67
C ARG A 160 -11.24 28.77 -1.96
N THR A 161 -11.59 27.71 -1.25
CA THR A 161 -12.87 27.62 -0.51
C THR A 161 -12.89 28.41 0.80
N ASN A 162 -11.72 28.71 1.39
CA ASN A 162 -11.64 29.48 2.65
C ASN A 162 -11.61 31.00 2.44
N GLU A 163 -11.47 31.48 1.19
CA GLU A 163 -11.38 32.90 0.87
C GLU A 163 -12.74 33.54 0.56
N ARG A 164 -13.87 32.82 0.75
CA ARG A 164 -15.20 33.40 0.54
C ARG A 164 -15.47 34.44 1.65
N PRO A 165 -15.52 35.76 1.34
CA PRO A 165 -15.73 36.78 2.36
C PRO A 165 -17.17 36.72 2.87
N ASP A 166 -17.35 36.69 4.19
CA ASP A 166 -18.66 36.90 4.81
C ASP A 166 -19.11 38.34 4.53
N THR A 167 -19.96 38.50 3.51
CA THR A 167 -20.62 39.77 3.19
C THR A 167 -21.85 40.04 4.07
N ARG A 168 -21.86 39.52 5.30
CA ARG A 168 -22.97 39.68 6.24
C ARG A 168 -22.54 40.42 7.51
N HIS A 169 -22.35 41.72 7.40
CA HIS A 169 -22.66 42.66 8.47
C HIS A 169 -23.16 43.96 7.84
N SER A 170 -24.47 44.02 7.63
CA SER A 170 -25.29 45.22 7.43
C SER A 170 -25.91 45.61 8.76
#